data_AF-A0A7S2IAN9-F1
#
_entry.id   AF-A0A7S2IAN9-F1
#
_cell.length_a   1.000
_cell.length_b   1.000
_cell.length_c   1.000
_cell.angle_alpha   90.00
_cell.angle_beta   90.00
_cell.angle_gamma   90.00
#
_symmetry.space_group_name_H-M   'P 1'
#
loop_
_entity.id
_entity.type
_entity.pdbx_description
1 polymer ?
#
loop_
_entity_poly.entity_id
_entity_poly.type
_entity_poly.pdbx_seq_one_letter_code
_entity_poly.pdbx_strand_id
1 'polypeptide(L)'
;GKTTLLRTSIPWCYSWRIWGFRGLYLNGREALTAATFHDWITRQMFGSRTAATQEVKRALTQFRKSQWVRLLLEAFWFPIRPRPVFVIVDQFEELLRSFPHEALCWADQLTYLHTRDKIARVIFVVNTDAGARSLMNLSWQGARFRRVILEPKKAHEMSRLKLIDPDVFELCGRNIGLYKLVRSDILRGDMGMDEARRWVESTTRRWRRERTVPFPLRYDPSWNTLDLRAVKRELLAGLATVLRSPAEEP
;
A
#
# COMPACT_ATOMS: atom_id res chain seq x y z
N GLY A 1 -1.98 20.83 6.89
CA GLY A 1 -1.67 20.11 5.64
C GLY A 1 -0.68 19.00 5.93
N LYS A 2 -1.14 17.75 6.04
CA LYS A 2 -0.27 16.58 6.18
C LYS A 2 0.21 16.15 4.80
N THR A 3 1.04 16.99 4.15
CA THR A 3 2.14 16.42 3.38
C THR A 3 3.02 15.75 4.42
N THR A 4 2.76 14.48 4.71
CA THR A 4 3.60 13.66 5.58
C THR A 4 4.89 13.46 4.81
N LEU A 5 5.71 14.52 4.82
CA LEU A 5 7.04 14.56 4.28
C LEU A 5 7.75 13.36 4.87
N LEU A 6 8.36 12.57 3.99
CA LEU A 6 9.39 11.56 4.28
C LEU A 6 10.58 12.06 5.14
N ARG A 7 10.46 13.21 5.81
CA ARG A 7 11.43 13.77 6.75
C ARG A 7 11.61 12.94 8.01
N THR A 8 10.60 12.18 8.45
CA THR A 8 10.67 11.42 9.72
C THR A 8 11.29 10.04 9.58
N SER A 9 11.34 9.47 8.37
CA SER A 9 11.83 8.11 8.10
C SER A 9 13.19 8.07 7.37
N ILE A 10 13.75 9.23 7.05
CA ILE A 10 15.06 9.35 6.41
C ILE A 10 16.11 9.66 7.49
N PRO A 11 17.21 8.88 7.58
CA PRO A 11 18.26 9.12 8.57
C PRO A 11 18.75 10.58 8.54
N TRP A 12 19.04 11.17 9.70
CA TRP A 12 19.42 12.59 9.84
C TRP A 12 20.54 13.03 8.88
N CYS A 13 21.52 12.16 8.59
CA CYS A 13 22.58 12.47 7.62
C CYS A 13 22.07 12.84 6.21
N TYR A 14 20.84 12.42 5.86
CA TYR A 14 20.18 12.75 4.59
C TYR A 14 19.11 13.84 4.75
N SER A 15 18.93 14.48 5.92
CA SER A 15 17.89 15.49 6.16
C SER A 15 18.36 16.94 5.97
N TRP A 16 19.65 17.15 5.67
CA TRP A 16 20.20 18.48 5.37
C TRP A 16 19.43 19.16 4.25
N ARG A 17 18.94 20.37 4.50
CA ARG A 17 17.86 21.06 3.76
C ARG A 17 18.12 21.26 2.26
N ILE A 18 19.39 21.21 1.84
CA ILE A 18 19.86 21.36 0.45
C ILE A 18 20.05 20.00 -0.25
N TRP A 19 20.15 18.92 0.53
CA TRP A 19 20.46 17.54 0.11
C TRP A 19 19.35 16.54 0.46
N GLY A 20 18.27 16.99 1.11
CA GLY A 20 17.17 16.14 1.53
C GLY A 20 16.37 15.59 0.36
N PHE A 21 16.08 14.29 0.40
CA PHE A 21 15.05 13.72 -0.48
C PHE A 21 13.70 14.30 -0.10
N ARG A 22 12.91 14.69 -1.11
CA ARG A 22 11.51 15.04 -0.91
C ARG A 22 10.64 13.93 -1.44
N GLY A 23 9.51 13.75 -0.78
CA GLY A 23 8.54 12.78 -1.24
C GLY A 23 7.16 12.95 -0.63
N LEU A 24 6.21 12.25 -1.26
CA LEU A 24 4.82 12.15 -0.87
C LEU A 24 4.59 10.75 -0.31
N TYR A 25 3.93 10.67 0.83
CA TYR A 25 3.45 9.44 1.40
C TYR A 25 1.92 9.45 1.36
N LEU A 26 1.34 8.42 0.75
CA LEU A 26 -0.09 8.26 0.58
C LEU A 26 -0.51 6.93 1.20
N ASN A 27 -1.54 6.95 2.04
CA ASN A 27 -2.04 5.78 2.74
C ASN A 27 -3.36 5.29 2.13
N GLY A 28 -3.35 4.10 1.55
CA GLY A 28 -4.53 3.46 0.97
C GLY A 28 -5.62 3.14 1.99
N ARG A 29 -5.28 2.94 3.27
CA ARG A 29 -6.27 2.64 4.33
C ARG A 29 -7.32 3.73 4.50
N GLU A 30 -6.94 4.97 4.26
CA GLU A 30 -7.86 6.11 4.38
C GLU A 30 -8.91 6.13 3.26
N ALA A 31 -8.82 5.24 2.26
CA ALA A 31 -9.85 5.06 1.25
C ALA A 31 -11.15 4.52 1.87
N LEU A 32 -11.06 3.71 2.94
CA LEU A 32 -12.21 3.12 3.62
C LEU A 32 -13.15 4.16 4.24
N THR A 33 -12.64 5.36 4.56
CA THR A 33 -13.43 6.44 5.15
C THR A 33 -13.77 7.54 4.15
N ALA A 34 -13.31 7.43 2.90
CA ALA A 34 -13.54 8.40 1.84
C ALA A 34 -14.78 8.02 1.03
N ALA A 35 -15.59 9.01 0.69
CA ALA A 35 -16.80 8.77 -0.10
C ALA A 35 -16.48 8.53 -1.59
N THR A 36 -15.38 9.13 -2.08
CA THR A 36 -14.94 9.01 -3.47
C THR A 36 -13.42 8.98 -3.56
N PHE A 37 -12.88 8.46 -4.66
CA PHE A 37 -11.44 8.50 -4.95
C PHE A 37 -10.86 9.92 -4.89
N HIS A 38 -11.64 10.89 -5.36
CA HIS A 38 -11.25 12.29 -5.36
C HIS A 38 -11.18 12.87 -3.94
N ASP A 39 -12.16 12.54 -3.09
CA ASP A 39 -12.16 12.89 -1.67
C ASP A 39 -10.97 12.23 -0.95
N TRP A 40 -10.64 10.98 -1.28
CA TRP A 40 -9.44 10.32 -0.75
C TRP A 40 -8.14 11.08 -1.09
N ILE A 41 -7.85 11.36 -2.37
CA ILE A 41 -6.62 12.10 -2.75
C ILE A 41 -6.56 13.46 -2.06
N THR A 42 -7.70 14.15 -2.01
CA THR A 42 -7.85 15.47 -1.40
C THR A 42 -7.50 15.44 0.08
N ARG A 43 -8.04 14.47 0.83
CA ARG A 43 -7.71 14.28 2.25
C ARG A 43 -6.23 13.98 2.45
N GLN A 44 -5.64 13.14 1.59
CA GLN A 44 -4.21 12.82 1.65
C GLN A 44 -3.31 14.03 1.41
N MET A 45 -3.67 14.92 0.49
CA MET A 45 -2.82 16.06 0.11
C MET A 45 -3.00 17.29 1.01
N PHE A 46 -4.23 17.58 1.47
CA PHE A 46 -4.55 18.83 2.17
C PHE A 46 -5.08 18.64 3.58
N GLY A 47 -5.56 17.44 3.93
CA GLY A 47 -6.27 17.19 5.18
C GLY A 47 -7.65 17.85 5.26
N SER A 48 -8.18 18.38 4.15
CA SER A 48 -9.46 19.09 4.04
C SER A 48 -9.99 19.05 2.59
N ARG A 49 -11.33 19.09 2.41
CA ARG A 49 -12.12 18.84 1.17
C ARG A 49 -11.95 19.91 0.06
N THR A 50 -10.75 20.16 -0.43
CA THR A 50 -10.52 20.98 -1.64
C THR A 50 -9.93 20.15 -2.79
N ALA A 51 -10.62 20.16 -3.93
CA ALA A 51 -10.54 19.18 -5.01
C ALA A 51 -9.15 18.95 -5.64
N ALA A 52 -8.65 17.69 -5.65
CA ALA A 52 -7.20 17.43 -5.78
C ALA A 52 -6.66 16.37 -6.77
N THR A 53 -7.28 16.03 -7.90
CA THR A 53 -6.66 15.03 -8.83
C THR A 53 -5.45 15.58 -9.62
N GLN A 54 -5.40 16.88 -9.91
CA GLN A 54 -4.25 17.49 -10.62
C GLN A 54 -3.10 17.88 -9.68
N GLU A 55 -3.30 17.78 -8.38
CA GLU A 55 -2.45 18.48 -7.41
C GLU A 55 -1.18 17.71 -7.09
N VAL A 56 -1.21 16.38 -7.17
CA VAL A 56 0.01 15.56 -7.13
C VAL A 56 0.93 15.93 -8.30
N LYS A 57 0.40 16.02 -9.52
CA LYS A 57 1.18 16.42 -10.70
C LYS A 57 1.72 17.85 -10.57
N ARG A 58 0.92 18.79 -10.08
CA ARG A 58 1.35 20.19 -9.83
C ARG A 58 2.46 20.23 -8.78
N ALA A 59 2.33 19.53 -7.65
CA ALA A 59 3.34 19.46 -6.61
C ALA A 59 4.66 18.86 -7.11
N LEU A 60 4.59 17.76 -7.87
CA LEU A 60 5.76 17.14 -8.51
C LEU A 60 6.44 18.08 -9.50
N THR A 61 5.65 18.79 -10.32
CA THR A 61 6.17 19.75 -11.31
C THR A 61 6.79 20.98 -10.63
N GLN A 62 6.15 21.50 -9.58
CA GLN A 62 6.67 22.62 -8.79
C GLN A 62 7.98 22.24 -8.10
N PHE A 63 8.10 21.03 -7.57
CA PHE A 63 9.36 20.55 -7.02
C PHE A 63 10.45 20.48 -8.10
N ARG A 64 10.15 19.95 -9.29
CA ARG A 64 11.11 19.94 -10.39
C ARG A 64 11.57 21.36 -10.75
N LYS A 65 10.63 22.31 -10.87
CA LYS A 65 10.96 23.72 -11.11
C LYS A 65 11.82 24.33 -10.00
N SER A 66 11.63 23.93 -8.74
CA SER A 66 12.50 24.39 -7.64
C SER A 66 13.95 23.91 -7.75
N GLN A 67 14.23 22.89 -8.56
CA GLN A 67 15.58 22.41 -8.87
C GLN A 67 16.20 23.11 -10.08
N TRP A 68 15.74 24.32 -10.43
CA TRP A 68 16.19 25.06 -11.62
C TRP A 68 17.71 25.15 -11.78
N VAL A 69 18.46 25.35 -10.69
CA VAL A 69 19.94 25.36 -10.73
C VAL A 69 20.50 24.03 -11.25
N ARG A 70 19.96 22.90 -10.78
CA ARG A 70 20.38 21.56 -11.25
C ARG A 70 19.94 21.30 -12.68
N LEU A 71 18.76 21.81 -13.07
CA LEU A 71 18.28 21.71 -14.45
C LEU A 71 19.16 22.51 -15.41
N LEU A 72 19.60 23.71 -15.01
CA LEU A 72 20.58 24.49 -15.77
C LEU A 72 21.92 23.75 -15.86
N LEU A 73 22.44 23.26 -14.74
CA LEU A 73 23.70 22.50 -14.73
C LEU A 73 23.64 21.24 -15.60
N GLU A 74 22.52 20.52 -15.59
CA GLU A 74 22.29 19.38 -16.49
C GLU A 74 22.24 19.82 -17.97
N ALA A 75 21.60 20.96 -18.28
CA ALA A 75 21.57 21.50 -19.64
C ALA A 75 22.95 21.92 -20.15
N PHE A 76 23.86 22.32 -19.25
CA PHE A 76 25.27 22.57 -19.53
C PHE A 76 26.16 21.31 -19.43
N TRP A 77 25.56 20.11 -19.47
CA TRP A 77 26.26 18.82 -19.47
C TRP A 77 27.10 18.52 -18.23
N PHE A 78 26.91 19.26 -17.13
CA PHE A 78 27.52 18.90 -15.86
C PHE A 78 26.87 17.63 -15.29
N PRO A 79 27.62 16.74 -14.61
CA PRO A 79 27.14 15.45 -14.09
C PRO A 79 26.22 15.59 -12.86
N ILE A 80 25.40 16.65 -12.78
CA ILE A 80 24.52 16.97 -11.68
C ILE A 80 23.07 16.82 -12.16
N ARG A 81 22.54 15.60 -12.09
CA ARG A 81 21.14 15.35 -12.46
C ARG A 81 20.16 15.87 -11.40
N PRO A 82 18.97 16.36 -11.81
CA PRO A 82 17.87 16.66 -10.91
C PRO A 82 17.48 15.40 -10.13
N ARG A 83 17.16 15.58 -8.85
CA ARG A 83 16.79 14.46 -7.97
C ARG A 83 15.31 14.20 -8.11
N PRO A 84 14.88 12.94 -8.31
CA PRO A 84 13.46 12.62 -8.41
C PRO A 84 12.78 12.75 -7.05
N VAL A 85 11.48 13.06 -7.08
CA VAL A 85 10.61 13.01 -5.90
C VAL A 85 10.21 11.56 -5.63
N PHE A 86 10.26 11.10 -4.38
CA PHE A 86 9.71 9.80 -4.04
C PHE A 86 8.20 9.88 -3.79
N VAL A 87 7.41 9.02 -4.41
CA VAL A 87 5.99 8.87 -4.12
C VAL A 87 5.79 7.46 -3.61
N ILE A 88 5.44 7.32 -2.33
CA ILE A 88 5.17 6.04 -1.70
C ILE A 88 3.68 5.95 -1.47
N VAL A 89 3.06 4.93 -2.05
CA VAL A 89 1.66 4.61 -1.83
C VAL A 89 1.63 3.32 -1.01
N ASP A 90 1.41 3.47 0.29
CA ASP A 90 1.30 2.34 1.20
C ASP A 90 -0.13 1.77 1.17
N GLN A 91 -0.24 0.46 1.41
CA GLN A 91 -1.51 -0.27 1.42
C GLN A 91 -2.37 -0.01 0.17
N PHE A 92 -1.74 0.02 -1.02
CA PHE A 92 -2.42 0.31 -2.29
C PHE A 92 -3.57 -0.66 -2.58
N GLU A 93 -3.49 -1.87 -2.03
CA GLU A 93 -4.55 -2.87 -2.15
C GLU A 93 -5.88 -2.42 -1.55
N GLU A 94 -5.87 -1.65 -0.45
CA GLU A 94 -7.11 -1.09 0.13
C GLU A 94 -7.72 -0.04 -0.81
N LEU A 95 -6.86 0.73 -1.49
CA LEU A 95 -7.31 1.70 -2.49
C LEU A 95 -7.92 1.00 -3.71
N LEU A 96 -7.32 -0.12 -4.15
CA LEU A 96 -7.86 -0.95 -5.22
C LEU A 96 -9.22 -1.56 -4.86
N ARG A 97 -9.47 -1.88 -3.58
CA ARG A 97 -10.77 -2.41 -3.14
C ARG A 97 -11.86 -1.35 -3.20
N SER A 98 -11.56 -0.14 -2.73
CA SER A 98 -12.54 0.94 -2.69
C SER A 98 -12.81 1.54 -4.08
N PHE A 99 -11.76 1.74 -4.89
CA PHE A 99 -11.84 2.46 -6.16
C PHE A 99 -10.99 1.78 -7.25
N PRO A 100 -11.35 0.56 -7.70
CA PRO A 100 -10.48 -0.28 -8.53
C PRO A 100 -10.09 0.37 -9.86
N HIS A 101 -11.03 1.01 -10.56
CA HIS A 101 -10.76 1.60 -11.88
C HIS A 101 -9.93 2.88 -11.75
N GLU A 102 -10.33 3.77 -10.84
CA GLU A 102 -9.70 5.08 -10.62
C GLU A 102 -8.28 4.92 -10.07
N ALA A 103 -8.07 4.01 -9.12
CA ALA A 103 -6.76 3.74 -8.54
C ALA A 103 -5.77 3.22 -9.59
N LEU A 104 -6.22 2.33 -10.49
CA LEU A 104 -5.41 1.78 -11.57
C LEU A 104 -5.09 2.83 -12.63
N CYS A 105 -6.07 3.61 -13.10
CA CYS A 105 -5.83 4.71 -14.02
C CYS A 105 -4.88 5.76 -13.44
N TRP A 106 -5.03 6.08 -12.16
CA TRP A 106 -4.15 7.02 -11.47
C TRP A 106 -2.74 6.47 -11.27
N ALA A 107 -2.60 5.17 -10.95
CA ALA A 107 -1.30 4.51 -10.87
C ALA A 107 -0.58 4.54 -12.23
N ASP A 108 -1.29 4.30 -13.34
CA ASP A 108 -0.72 4.43 -14.69
C ASP A 108 -0.22 5.86 -14.97
N GLN A 109 -1.02 6.88 -14.65
CA GLN A 109 -0.61 8.28 -14.80
C GLN A 109 0.63 8.63 -13.96
N LEU A 110 0.72 8.15 -12.72
CA LEU A 110 1.89 8.35 -11.87
C LEU A 110 3.14 7.66 -12.43
N THR A 111 2.99 6.47 -13.00
CA THR A 111 4.11 5.73 -13.58
C THR A 111 4.62 6.34 -14.87
N TYR A 112 3.75 7.01 -15.62
CA TYR A 112 4.14 7.80 -16.77
C TYR A 112 5.07 8.96 -16.36
N LEU A 113 4.76 9.66 -15.26
CA LEU A 113 5.62 10.72 -14.70
C LEU A 113 6.96 10.18 -14.18
N HIS A 114 7.03 8.89 -13.81
CA HIS A 114 8.24 8.20 -13.42
C HIS A 114 9.12 7.83 -14.62
N THR A 115 8.53 7.19 -15.63
CA THR A 115 9.25 6.54 -16.73
C THR A 115 9.61 7.50 -17.86
N ARG A 116 8.69 8.36 -18.29
CA ARG A 116 8.91 9.31 -19.40
C ARG A 116 9.61 10.58 -18.92
N ASP A 117 9.09 11.18 -17.86
CA ASP A 117 9.55 12.50 -17.44
C ASP A 117 10.68 12.43 -16.40
N LYS A 118 10.91 11.28 -15.75
CA LYS A 118 11.89 11.12 -14.64
C LYS A 118 11.68 12.11 -13.49
N ILE A 119 10.44 12.59 -13.31
CA ILE A 119 10.11 13.59 -12.28
C ILE A 119 9.99 12.93 -10.90
N ALA A 120 9.41 11.72 -10.87
CA ALA A 120 9.13 10.99 -9.64
C ALA A 120 9.76 9.59 -9.68
N ARG A 121 9.93 8.98 -8.50
CA ARG A 121 10.13 7.54 -8.29
C ARG A 121 8.96 7.05 -7.47
N VAL A 122 8.15 6.17 -8.05
CA VAL A 122 6.90 5.70 -7.45
C VAL A 122 7.11 4.30 -6.87
N ILE A 123 6.68 4.09 -5.64
CA ILE A 123 6.73 2.82 -4.92
C ILE A 123 5.30 2.52 -4.46
N PHE A 124 4.74 1.42 -4.95
CA PHE A 124 3.46 0.89 -4.46
C PHE A 124 3.76 -0.27 -3.51
N VAL A 125 3.22 -0.21 -2.30
CA VAL A 125 3.27 -1.30 -1.34
C VAL A 125 1.94 -2.04 -1.40
N VAL A 126 2.01 -3.31 -1.74
CA VAL A 126 0.87 -4.24 -1.86
C VAL A 126 1.14 -5.47 -1.01
N ASN A 127 0.09 -5.98 -0.36
CA ASN A 127 0.23 -7.10 0.56
C ASN A 127 0.06 -8.46 -0.13
N THR A 128 -0.66 -8.49 -1.26
CA THR A 128 -0.96 -9.73 -1.99
C THR A 128 -0.32 -9.79 -3.37
N ASP A 129 -0.08 -11.03 -3.83
CA ASP A 129 0.43 -11.31 -5.17
C ASP A 129 -0.51 -10.81 -6.26
N ALA A 130 -1.82 -10.96 -6.07
CA ALA A 130 -2.84 -10.51 -7.01
C ALA A 130 -2.91 -8.97 -7.13
N GLY A 131 -2.71 -8.25 -6.02
CA GLY A 131 -2.54 -6.79 -6.06
C GLY A 131 -1.30 -6.37 -6.85
N ALA A 132 -0.19 -7.10 -6.71
CA ALA A 132 1.02 -6.87 -7.50
C ALA A 132 0.80 -7.17 -8.99
N ARG A 133 0.15 -8.28 -9.34
CA ARG A 133 -0.18 -8.64 -10.75
C ARG A 133 -1.04 -7.59 -11.42
N SER A 134 -2.05 -7.07 -10.72
CA SER A 134 -2.91 -5.98 -11.23
C SER A 134 -2.10 -4.75 -11.65
N LEU A 135 -1.08 -4.38 -10.86
CA LEU A 135 -0.16 -3.30 -11.22
C LEU A 135 0.78 -3.67 -12.37
N MET A 136 1.30 -4.89 -12.41
CA MET A 136 2.18 -5.36 -13.49
C MET A 136 1.44 -5.40 -14.84
N ASN A 137 0.15 -5.67 -14.83
CA ASN A 137 -0.71 -5.78 -16.01
C ASN A 137 -1.27 -4.42 -16.48
N LEU A 138 -1.02 -3.32 -15.76
CA LEU A 138 -1.46 -1.97 -16.16
C LEU A 138 -0.90 -1.53 -17.52
N SER A 139 0.25 -2.05 -17.93
CA SER A 139 0.93 -1.62 -19.14
C SER A 139 0.82 -2.65 -20.27
N TRP A 140 0.07 -2.30 -21.31
CA TRP A 140 0.13 -2.97 -22.62
C TRP A 140 1.52 -2.85 -23.29
N GLN A 141 2.42 -1.97 -22.81
CA GLN A 141 3.71 -1.63 -23.44
C GLN A 141 4.96 -2.10 -22.65
N GLY A 142 4.88 -3.25 -21.96
CA GLY A 142 6.04 -3.87 -21.31
C GLY A 142 6.25 -3.46 -19.84
N ALA A 143 7.16 -4.17 -19.14
CA ALA A 143 7.31 -4.10 -17.68
C ALA A 143 7.75 -2.71 -17.17
N ARG A 144 6.78 -1.88 -16.75
CA ARG A 144 7.04 -0.56 -16.14
C ARG A 144 7.40 -0.62 -14.65
N PHE A 145 7.13 -1.75 -14.01
CA PHE A 145 7.36 -1.97 -12.59
C PHE A 145 8.44 -3.02 -12.35
N ARG A 146 9.30 -2.75 -11.37
CA ARG A 146 10.16 -3.77 -10.77
C ARG A 146 9.47 -4.28 -9.53
N ARG A 147 9.12 -5.56 -9.54
CA ARG A 147 8.56 -6.24 -8.37
C ARG A 147 9.68 -6.59 -7.39
N VAL A 148 9.55 -6.14 -6.15
CA VAL A 148 10.39 -6.56 -5.03
C VAL A 148 9.51 -7.33 -4.06
N ILE A 149 9.89 -8.58 -3.77
CA ILE A 149 9.17 -9.44 -2.83
C ILE A 149 9.92 -9.42 -1.51
N LEU A 150 9.25 -9.00 -0.45
CA LEU A 150 9.77 -9.10 0.91
C LEU A 150 9.31 -10.43 1.50
N GLU A 151 10.16 -11.45 1.38
CA GLU A 151 9.88 -12.75 1.97
C GLU A 151 10.04 -12.71 3.50
N PRO A 152 9.15 -13.38 4.26
CA PRO A 152 9.35 -13.54 5.69
C PRO A 152 10.66 -14.31 5.94
N LYS A 153 11.51 -13.79 6.82
CA LYS A 153 12.74 -14.47 7.21
C LYS A 153 12.44 -15.84 7.82
N LYS A 154 13.31 -16.82 7.56
CA LYS A 154 13.15 -18.18 8.10
C LYS A 154 13.39 -18.17 9.62
N ALA A 155 12.68 -19.03 10.35
CA ALA A 155 12.77 -19.08 11.82
C ALA A 155 14.20 -19.28 12.33
N HIS A 156 15.02 -20.10 11.66
CA HIS A 156 16.43 -20.33 12.04
C HIS A 156 17.36 -19.13 11.75
N GLU A 157 16.99 -18.23 10.84
CA GLU A 157 17.73 -16.98 10.61
C GLU A 157 17.40 -15.97 11.71
N MET A 158 16.17 -16.04 12.22
CA MET A 158 15.65 -15.19 13.28
C MET A 158 16.06 -15.69 14.68
N SER A 159 16.29 -16.99 14.87
CA SER A 159 16.77 -17.55 16.14
C SER A 159 18.18 -17.07 16.51
N ARG A 160 18.96 -16.58 15.54
CA ARG A 160 20.23 -15.88 15.79
C ARG A 160 20.03 -14.53 16.48
N LEU A 161 18.85 -13.92 16.34
CA LEU A 161 18.44 -12.76 17.11
C LEU A 161 17.92 -13.28 18.46
N LYS A 162 18.76 -13.28 19.50
CA LYS A 162 18.43 -13.71 20.89
C LYS A 162 17.14 -13.11 21.48
N LEU A 163 16.56 -12.12 20.81
CA LEU A 163 15.35 -11.40 21.19
C LEU A 163 14.06 -12.06 20.70
N ILE A 164 14.12 -13.11 19.86
CA ILE A 164 12.93 -13.72 19.26
C ILE A 164 12.71 -15.12 19.82
N ASP A 165 11.52 -15.29 20.40
CA ASP A 165 10.99 -16.60 20.77
C ASP A 165 10.59 -17.35 19.49
N PRO A 166 11.26 -18.48 19.18
CA PRO A 166 11.05 -19.20 17.92
C PRO A 166 9.67 -19.86 17.84
N ASP A 167 9.12 -20.32 18.96
CA ASP A 167 7.86 -21.06 18.99
C ASP A 167 6.68 -20.11 18.78
N VAL A 168 6.71 -18.95 19.43
CA VAL A 168 5.72 -17.89 19.23
C VAL A 168 5.85 -17.30 17.82
N PHE A 169 7.06 -17.18 17.27
CA PHE A 169 7.28 -16.66 15.92
C PHE A 169 6.76 -17.61 14.84
N GLU A 170 6.99 -18.91 15.00
CA GLU A 170 6.46 -19.93 14.08
C GLU A 170 4.94 -20.04 14.18
N LEU A 171 4.38 -19.98 15.39
CA LEU A 171 2.92 -19.90 15.62
C LEU A 171 2.29 -18.77 14.81
N CYS A 172 2.94 -17.60 14.80
CA CYS A 172 2.52 -16.42 14.05
C CYS A 172 2.77 -16.50 12.53
N GLY A 173 3.13 -17.67 11.99
CA GLY A 173 3.43 -17.85 10.57
C GLY A 173 4.60 -16.99 10.10
N ARG A 174 5.57 -16.71 10.98
CA ARG A 174 6.74 -15.84 10.73
C ARG A 174 6.38 -14.39 10.40
N ASN A 175 5.18 -13.96 10.78
CA ASN A 175 4.77 -12.57 10.67
C ASN A 175 5.27 -11.78 11.89
N ILE A 176 6.25 -10.88 11.68
CA ILE A 176 6.87 -10.10 12.76
C ILE A 176 5.87 -9.15 13.45
N GLY A 177 4.87 -8.64 12.73
CA GLY A 177 3.85 -7.78 13.30
C GLY A 177 2.93 -8.56 14.24
N LEU A 178 2.45 -9.72 13.79
CA LEU A 178 1.62 -10.62 14.58
C LEU A 178 2.37 -11.15 15.80
N TYR A 179 3.64 -11.54 15.63
CA TYR A 179 4.53 -11.94 16.71
C TYR A 179 4.64 -10.90 17.83
N LYS A 180 4.82 -9.61 17.47
CA LYS A 180 4.92 -8.54 18.47
C LYS A 180 3.65 -8.38 19.29
N LEU A 181 2.48 -8.55 18.68
CA LEU A 181 1.19 -8.50 19.38
C LEU A 181 1.05 -9.68 20.34
N VAL A 182 1.15 -10.90 19.81
CA VAL A 182 0.99 -12.14 20.58
C VAL A 182 1.99 -12.21 21.74
N ARG A 183 3.27 -11.91 21.47
CA ARG A 183 4.31 -11.93 22.50
C ARG A 183 4.05 -10.88 23.59
N SER A 184 3.59 -9.68 23.21
CA SER A 184 3.25 -8.64 24.18
C SER A 184 2.15 -9.10 25.13
N ASP A 185 1.11 -9.72 24.59
CA ASP A 185 -0.05 -10.15 25.38
C ASP A 185 0.30 -11.37 26.27
N ILE A 186 1.14 -12.30 25.78
CA ILE A 186 1.69 -13.39 26.60
C ILE A 186 2.55 -12.85 27.75
N LEU A 187 3.45 -11.90 27.47
CA LEU A 187 4.33 -11.33 28.50
C LEU A 187 3.56 -10.53 29.57
N ARG A 188 2.40 -9.98 29.22
CA ARG A 188 1.50 -9.30 30.16
C ARG A 188 0.64 -10.27 30.97
N GLY A 189 0.58 -11.55 30.58
CA GLY A 189 -0.33 -12.53 31.15
C GLY A 189 -1.78 -12.38 30.68
N ASP A 190 -2.02 -11.54 29.66
CA ASP A 190 -3.35 -11.29 29.09
C ASP A 190 -3.84 -12.46 28.21
N MET A 191 -2.90 -13.31 27.77
CA MET A 191 -3.17 -14.39 26.82
C MET A 191 -2.27 -15.60 27.08
N GLY A 192 -2.88 -16.79 27.17
CA GLY A 192 -2.15 -18.06 27.22
C GLY A 192 -1.73 -18.57 25.84
N MET A 193 -0.79 -19.52 25.76
CA MET A 193 -0.32 -20.07 24.48
C MET A 193 -1.41 -20.75 23.63
N ASP A 194 -2.34 -21.47 24.27
CA ASP A 194 -3.45 -22.12 23.55
C ASP A 194 -4.49 -21.12 23.04
N GLU A 195 -4.68 -20.02 23.77
CA GLU A 195 -5.51 -18.91 23.34
C GLU A 195 -4.87 -18.15 22.18
N ALA A 196 -3.57 -17.87 22.27
CA ALA A 196 -2.78 -17.27 21.20
C ALA A 196 -2.87 -18.08 19.91
N ARG A 197 -2.83 -19.41 19.98
CA ARG A 197 -2.98 -20.28 18.80
C ARG A 197 -4.33 -20.09 18.12
N ARG A 198 -5.43 -20.15 18.88
CA ARG A 198 -6.79 -19.96 18.33
C ARG A 198 -6.96 -18.55 17.76
N TRP A 199 -6.44 -17.54 18.46
CA TRP A 199 -6.51 -16.15 18.03
C TRP A 199 -5.73 -15.90 16.74
N VAL A 200 -4.50 -16.43 16.63
CA VAL A 200 -3.67 -16.33 15.42
C VAL A 200 -4.35 -17.03 14.23
N GLU A 201 -4.90 -18.23 14.44
CA GLU A 201 -5.59 -18.96 13.37
C GLU A 201 -6.83 -18.18 12.88
N SER A 202 -7.66 -17.71 13.81
CA SER A 202 -8.85 -16.90 13.51
C SER A 202 -8.48 -15.61 12.76
N THR A 203 -7.47 -14.89 13.26
CA THR A 203 -6.97 -13.64 12.66
C THR A 203 -6.42 -13.88 11.26
N THR A 204 -5.63 -14.92 11.06
CA THR A 204 -5.06 -15.27 9.75
C THR A 204 -6.15 -15.68 8.77
N ARG A 205 -7.14 -16.47 9.20
CA ARG A 205 -8.30 -16.84 8.38
C ARG A 205 -9.11 -15.62 7.98
N ARG A 206 -9.39 -14.71 8.91
CA ARG A 206 -10.09 -13.44 8.64
C ARG A 206 -9.31 -12.61 7.62
N TRP A 207 -8.01 -12.41 7.82
CA TRP A 207 -7.17 -11.67 6.89
C TRP A 207 -7.11 -12.29 5.50
N ARG A 208 -7.07 -13.63 5.39
CA ARG A 208 -7.16 -14.28 4.07
C ARG A 208 -8.47 -13.95 3.38
N ARG A 209 -9.60 -14.05 4.07
CA ARG A 209 -10.93 -13.70 3.50
C ARG A 209 -11.00 -12.24 3.08
N GLU A 210 -10.60 -11.32 3.95
CA GLU A 210 -10.59 -9.88 3.68
C GLU A 210 -9.65 -9.50 2.54
N ARG A 211 -8.56 -10.26 2.32
CA ARG A 211 -7.54 -9.97 1.31
C ARG A 211 -7.65 -10.78 0.02
N THR A 212 -8.66 -11.64 -0.12
CA THR A 212 -8.92 -12.34 -1.39
C THR A 212 -9.93 -11.53 -2.19
N VAL A 213 -9.47 -10.46 -2.83
CA VAL A 213 -10.36 -9.65 -3.69
C VAL A 213 -10.09 -9.98 -5.15
N PRO A 214 -11.12 -10.39 -5.93
CA PRO A 214 -10.98 -10.56 -7.36
C PRO A 214 -10.87 -9.18 -8.03
N PHE A 215 -9.78 -8.94 -8.76
CA PHE A 215 -9.50 -7.66 -9.42
C PHE A 215 -10.14 -7.61 -10.79
N PRO A 216 -10.68 -6.49 -11.29
CA PRO A 216 -11.47 -6.48 -12.52
C PRO A 216 -10.78 -7.26 -13.66
N LEU A 217 -11.55 -8.10 -14.37
CA LEU A 217 -11.05 -9.11 -15.32
C LEU A 217 -10.01 -8.56 -16.32
N ARG A 218 -10.15 -7.30 -16.74
CA ARG A 218 -9.22 -6.62 -17.65
C ARG A 218 -7.78 -6.54 -17.10
N TYR A 219 -7.60 -6.54 -15.79
CA TYR A 219 -6.32 -6.31 -15.11
C TYR A 219 -5.78 -7.57 -14.42
N ASP A 220 -6.62 -8.52 -14.04
CA ASP A 220 -6.18 -9.83 -13.55
C ASP A 220 -7.24 -10.91 -13.86
N PRO A 221 -6.83 -12.10 -14.36
CA PRO A 221 -7.76 -13.16 -14.71
C PRO A 221 -8.33 -13.92 -13.51
N SER A 222 -8.11 -13.47 -12.26
CA SER A 222 -8.65 -14.10 -11.04
C SER A 222 -10.17 -14.31 -11.10
N TRP A 223 -10.92 -13.47 -11.81
CA TRP A 223 -12.36 -13.70 -12.05
C TRP A 223 -12.65 -14.99 -12.82
N ASN A 224 -11.78 -15.40 -13.74
CA ASN A 224 -11.93 -16.64 -14.50
C ASN A 224 -11.69 -17.89 -13.63
N THR A 225 -10.97 -17.73 -12.53
CA THR A 225 -10.67 -18.82 -11.58
C THR A 225 -11.66 -18.89 -10.42
N LEU A 226 -12.62 -17.95 -10.34
CA LEU A 226 -13.67 -18.01 -9.33
C LEU A 226 -14.67 -19.13 -9.67
N ASP A 227 -14.98 -19.99 -8.71
CA ASP A 227 -16.16 -20.84 -8.80
C ASP A 227 -17.41 -19.96 -8.66
N LEU A 228 -17.94 -19.54 -9.81
CA LEU A 228 -19.12 -18.67 -9.90
C LEU A 228 -20.33 -19.25 -9.15
N ARG A 229 -20.44 -20.58 -9.04
CA ARG A 229 -21.54 -21.23 -8.29
C ARG A 229 -21.34 -21.11 -6.78
N ALA A 230 -20.11 -21.20 -6.30
CA ALA A 230 -19.79 -20.95 -4.90
C ALA A 230 -19.97 -19.47 -4.55
N VAL A 231 -19.42 -18.56 -5.37
CA VAL A 231 -19.55 -17.10 -5.18
C VAL A 231 -21.01 -16.67 -5.17
N LYS A 232 -21.84 -17.16 -6.12
CA LYS A 232 -23.28 -16.87 -6.15
C LYS A 232 -23.99 -17.34 -4.88
N ARG A 233 -23.66 -18.52 -4.37
CA ARG A 233 -24.25 -19.04 -3.12
C ARG A 233 -23.88 -18.18 -1.92
N GLU A 234 -22.62 -17.76 -1.83
CA GLU A 234 -22.12 -16.92 -0.75
C GLU A 234 -22.74 -15.51 -0.80
N LEU A 235 -22.90 -14.94 -2.00
CA LEU A 235 -23.61 -13.68 -2.23
C LEU A 235 -25.09 -13.77 -1.84
N LEU A 236 -25.78 -14.83 -2.24
CA LEU A 236 -27.18 -15.05 -1.88
C LEU A 236 -27.35 -15.25 -0.37
N ALA A 237 -26.41 -15.95 0.28
CA ALA A 237 -26.42 -16.10 1.73
C ALA A 237 -26.19 -14.76 2.44
N GLY A 238 -25.19 -13.98 2.02
CA GLY A 238 -24.93 -12.65 2.58
C GLY A 238 -26.11 -11.68 2.36
N LEU A 239 -26.71 -11.70 1.17
CA LEU A 239 -27.90 -10.91 0.85
C LEU A 239 -29.09 -11.33 1.74
N ALA A 240 -29.31 -12.63 1.93
CA ALA A 240 -30.36 -13.12 2.81
C ALA A 240 -30.11 -12.71 4.27
N THR A 241 -28.86 -12.67 4.72
CA THR A 241 -28.50 -12.16 6.06
C THR A 241 -28.80 -10.67 6.18
N VAL A 242 -28.44 -9.85 5.19
CA VAL A 242 -28.73 -8.41 5.18
C VAL A 242 -30.24 -8.15 5.15
N LEU A 243 -30.98 -8.86 4.31
CA LEU A 243 -32.44 -8.71 4.18
C LEU A 243 -33.22 -9.20 5.41
N ARG A 244 -32.65 -10.12 6.20
CA ARG A 244 -33.25 -10.63 7.45
C ARG A 244 -32.80 -9.88 8.69
N SER A 245 -31.78 -9.03 8.57
CA SER A 245 -31.39 -8.16 9.68
C SER A 245 -32.46 -7.09 9.81
N PRO A 246 -33.07 -6.90 11.00
CA PRO A 246 -34.01 -5.81 11.22
C PRO A 246 -33.30 -4.51 10.87
N ALA A 247 -33.98 -3.60 10.17
CA ALA A 247 -33.45 -2.29 9.90
C ALA A 247 -33.08 -1.65 11.25
N GLU A 248 -31.79 -1.39 11.48
CA GLU A 248 -31.40 -0.46 12.53
C GLU A 248 -31.97 0.89 12.12
N GLU A 249 -33.03 1.32 12.83
CA GLU A 249 -33.58 2.67 12.67
C GLU A 249 -32.49 3.70 13.04
N PRO A 250 -32.38 4.81 12.29
CA PRO A 250 -31.37 5.84 12.50
C PRO A 250 -31.51 6.60 13.84
#